data_AF-A0A180FYV5-F1
#
_entry.id   AF-A0A180FYV5-F1
#
_cell.length_a   1.000
_cell.length_b   1.000
_cell.length_c   1.000
_cell.angle_alpha   90.00
_cell.angle_beta   90.00
_cell.angle_gamma   90.00
#
_symmetry.space_group_name_H-M   'P 1'
#
loop_
_entity.id
_entity.type
_entity.pdbx_description
1 polymer ?
#
loop_
_entity_poly.entity_id
_entity_poly.type
_entity_poly.pdbx_seq_one_letter_code
_entity_poly.pdbx_strand_id
1 'polypeptide(L)'
;MLSFTLKSLQELPLEFRRREFPGAFDGKDKAAYKRLVKAVREIQRHVRYSVREILLSNIVPPKAKKITFIDDVEVPDRHTLADSILHHLQPDGASANGNQASNSNQQIIFVARVAHMRLQTIDNVMNPTLGQPSQWDLISEKIKELATRGADYRAAWGQAILSKDEAIFDKIKGSTKTFGEVRHGDDILTPLPDEHDVQLKLDRLLQSQAGRPCGSSGPSH
;
A
#
# COMPACT_ATOMS: atom_id res chain seq x y z
N MET A 1 -2.51 10.60 7.97
CA MET A 1 -1.80 9.52 8.69
C MET A 1 -1.56 9.83 10.16
N LEU A 2 -0.79 10.86 10.53
CA LEU A 2 -0.55 11.19 11.95
C LEU A 2 -1.84 11.39 12.75
N SER A 3 -2.80 12.16 12.20
CA SER A 3 -4.10 12.37 12.82
C SER A 3 -4.90 11.08 13.04
N PHE A 4 -4.83 10.14 12.10
CA PHE A 4 -5.50 8.85 12.21
C PHE A 4 -4.87 7.99 13.32
N THR A 5 -3.54 7.87 13.33
CA THR A 5 -2.82 7.12 14.39
C THR A 5 -3.09 7.72 15.76
N LEU A 6 -3.03 9.05 15.91
CA LEU A 6 -3.33 9.71 17.19
C LEU A 6 -4.78 9.50 17.63
N LYS A 7 -5.73 9.52 16.68
CA LYS A 7 -7.14 9.21 16.96
C LYS A 7 -7.30 7.76 17.45
N SER A 8 -6.70 6.79 16.76
CA SER A 8 -6.73 5.39 17.18
C SER A 8 -6.06 5.17 18.55
N LEU A 9 -4.95 5.86 18.83
CA LEU A 9 -4.33 5.82 20.17
C LEU A 9 -5.25 6.40 21.25
N GLN A 10 -6.04 7.42 20.92
CA GLN A 10 -7.02 8.02 21.84
C GLN A 10 -8.23 7.12 22.10
N GLU A 11 -8.59 6.28 21.13
CA GLU A 11 -9.67 5.28 21.22
C GLU A 11 -9.30 4.06 22.09
N LEU A 12 -8.03 3.90 22.46
CA LEU A 12 -7.59 2.82 23.36
C LEU A 12 -8.22 2.92 24.75
N PRO A 13 -8.40 1.78 25.46
CA PRO A 13 -8.95 1.77 26.82
C PRO A 13 -8.26 2.76 27.74
N LEU A 14 -9.03 3.47 28.56
CA LEU A 14 -8.52 4.54 29.43
C LEU A 14 -7.36 4.07 30.32
N GLU A 15 -7.51 2.89 30.95
CA GLU A 15 -6.49 2.31 31.82
C GLU A 15 -5.19 2.03 31.09
N PHE A 16 -5.27 1.57 29.84
CA PHE A 16 -4.09 1.39 28.99
C PHE A 16 -3.42 2.74 28.69
N ARG A 17 -4.20 3.75 28.29
CA ARG A 17 -3.66 5.08 27.98
C ARG A 17 -2.99 5.75 29.19
N ARG A 18 -3.56 5.59 30.39
CA ARG A 18 -2.97 6.11 31.64
C ARG A 18 -1.64 5.44 31.98
N ARG A 19 -1.54 4.13 31.75
CA ARG A 19 -0.32 3.35 32.03
C ARG A 19 0.78 3.61 31.01
N GLU A 20 0.46 3.52 29.72
CA GLU A 20 1.46 3.58 28.64
C GLU A 20 1.76 5.02 28.17
N PHE A 21 0.80 5.95 28.30
CA PHE A 21 0.90 7.33 27.85
C PHE A 21 0.49 8.33 28.95
N PRO A 22 1.13 8.27 30.14
CA PRO A 22 0.69 9.04 31.30
C PRO A 22 0.59 10.54 31.01
N GLY A 23 -0.56 11.14 31.31
CA GLY A 23 -0.84 12.57 31.12
C GLY A 23 -1.07 13.01 29.68
N ALA A 24 -0.77 12.18 28.66
CA ALA A 24 -0.78 12.60 27.26
C ALA A 24 -2.20 12.88 26.73
N PHE A 25 -3.21 12.22 27.26
CA PHE A 25 -4.60 12.36 26.81
C PHE A 25 -5.53 13.03 27.83
N ASP A 26 -4.99 13.48 28.97
CA ASP A 26 -5.78 14.05 30.07
C ASP A 26 -6.08 15.56 29.88
N GLY A 27 -5.61 16.15 28.78
CA GLY A 27 -5.81 17.56 28.42
C GLY A 27 -5.05 18.58 29.27
N LYS A 28 -4.54 18.17 30.44
CA LYS A 28 -3.81 19.02 31.40
C LYS A 28 -2.31 19.08 31.12
N ASP A 29 -1.70 17.98 30.70
CA ASP A 29 -0.27 17.92 30.40
C ASP A 29 0.00 18.04 28.89
N LYS A 30 0.08 19.30 28.43
CA LYS A 30 0.43 19.63 27.04
C LYS A 30 1.84 19.13 26.65
N ALA A 31 2.76 19.00 27.61
CA ALA A 31 4.12 18.54 27.35
C ALA A 31 4.14 17.02 27.10
N ALA A 32 3.40 16.24 27.88
CA ALA A 32 3.21 14.81 27.64
C ALA A 32 2.60 14.54 26.27
N TYR A 33 1.54 15.27 25.89
CA TYR A 33 0.96 15.15 24.55
C TYR A 33 1.97 15.48 23.44
N LYS A 34 2.75 16.56 23.59
CA LYS A 34 3.79 16.93 22.62
C LYS A 34 4.88 15.84 22.49
N ARG A 35 5.30 15.22 23.61
CA ARG A 35 6.25 14.09 23.60
C ARG A 35 5.67 12.88 22.85
N LEU A 36 4.42 12.52 23.12
CA LEU A 36 3.74 11.45 22.40
C LEU A 36 3.67 11.72 20.89
N VAL A 37 3.23 12.91 20.49
CA VAL A 37 3.15 13.29 19.07
C VAL A 37 4.53 13.21 18.40
N LYS A 38 5.59 13.65 19.09
CA LYS A 38 6.97 13.53 18.57
C LYS A 38 7.36 12.06 18.38
N ALA A 39 7.12 11.20 19.37
CA ALA A 39 7.44 9.78 19.29
C ALA A 39 6.67 9.09 18.14
N VAL A 40 5.38 9.37 17.99
CA VAL A 40 4.57 8.83 16.87
C VAL A 40 5.13 9.28 15.52
N ARG A 41 5.55 10.54 15.37
CA ARG A 41 6.17 11.03 14.14
C ARG A 41 7.49 10.33 13.83
N GLU A 42 8.32 10.10 14.85
CA GLU A 42 9.61 9.39 14.70
C GLU A 42 9.40 7.94 14.28
N ILE A 43 8.47 7.22 14.91
CA ILE A 43 8.09 5.85 14.53
C ILE A 43 7.54 5.83 13.10
N GLN A 44 6.60 6.71 12.76
CA GLN A 44 6.05 6.78 11.40
C GLN A 44 7.13 7.08 10.36
N ARG A 45 8.08 7.96 10.67
CA ARG A 45 9.21 8.25 9.78
C ARG A 45 10.07 7.00 9.57
N HIS A 46 10.37 6.26 10.63
CA HIS A 46 11.17 5.04 10.55
C HIS A 46 10.46 3.96 9.72
N VAL A 47 9.19 3.68 10.02
CA VAL A 47 8.39 2.71 9.26
C VAL A 47 8.31 3.08 7.78
N ARG A 48 8.04 4.36 7.48
CA ARG A 48 8.01 4.85 6.08
C ARG A 48 9.36 4.67 5.39
N TYR A 49 10.46 4.92 6.08
CA TYR A 49 11.79 4.73 5.51
C TYR A 49 12.03 3.24 5.19
N SER A 50 11.76 2.35 6.14
CA SER A 50 11.94 0.90 5.96
C SER A 50 11.04 0.33 4.86
N VAL A 51 9.75 0.70 4.84
CA VAL A 51 8.84 0.26 3.77
C VAL A 51 9.30 0.77 2.41
N ARG A 52 9.81 2.01 2.31
CA ARG A 52 10.39 2.50 1.06
C ARG A 52 11.59 1.65 0.60
N GLU A 53 12.49 1.29 1.52
CA GLU A 53 13.63 0.42 1.18
C GLU A 53 13.16 -0.96 0.69
N ILE A 54 12.12 -1.53 1.33
CA ILE A 54 11.53 -2.80 0.87
C ILE A 54 10.93 -2.64 -0.54
N LEU A 55 10.16 -1.58 -0.80
CA LEU A 55 9.56 -1.32 -2.11
C LEU A 55 10.59 -1.07 -3.23
N LEU A 56 11.80 -0.64 -2.88
CA LEU A 56 12.92 -0.41 -3.79
C LEU A 56 13.95 -1.55 -3.79
N SER A 57 13.62 -2.68 -3.16
CA SER A 57 14.48 -3.86 -3.14
C SER A 57 14.82 -4.29 -4.58
N ASN A 58 16.12 -4.51 -4.82
CA ASN A 58 16.71 -4.81 -6.13
C ASN A 58 16.49 -3.75 -7.23
N ILE A 59 16.05 -2.53 -6.86
CA ILE A 59 15.89 -1.40 -7.78
C ILE A 59 16.95 -0.32 -7.48
N VAL A 60 17.11 0.05 -6.21
CA VAL A 60 18.09 1.04 -5.75
C VAL A 60 18.96 0.40 -4.66
N PRO A 61 20.30 0.60 -4.66
CA PRO A 61 21.14 0.10 -3.59
C PRO A 61 20.70 0.66 -2.23
N PRO A 62 20.67 -0.16 -1.18
CA PRO A 62 20.24 0.27 0.14
C PRO A 62 21.15 1.40 0.63
N LYS A 63 20.54 2.40 1.28
CA LYS A 63 21.25 3.58 1.84
C LYS A 63 22.05 4.39 0.81
N ALA A 64 21.75 4.28 -0.48
CA ALA A 64 22.43 5.07 -1.50
C ALA A 64 22.21 6.59 -1.29
N LYS A 65 23.30 7.36 -1.27
CA LYS A 65 23.26 8.83 -1.12
C LYS A 65 22.74 9.54 -2.37
N LYS A 66 22.86 8.89 -3.52
CA LYS A 66 22.34 9.31 -4.82
C LYS A 66 21.57 8.14 -5.41
N ILE A 67 20.50 8.43 -6.13
CA ILE A 67 19.72 7.39 -6.80
C ILE A 67 20.58 6.83 -7.94
N THR A 68 20.90 5.54 -7.83
CA THR A 68 21.52 4.72 -8.86
C THR A 68 20.69 3.46 -8.99
N PHE A 69 20.44 2.99 -10.21
CA PHE A 69 19.60 1.82 -10.45
C PHE A 69 20.46 0.55 -10.54
N ILE A 70 19.90 -0.58 -10.10
CA ILE A 70 20.49 -1.92 -10.25
C ILE A 70 19.79 -2.59 -11.41
N ASP A 71 20.42 -2.70 -12.58
CA ASP A 71 19.73 -3.11 -13.80
C ASP A 71 19.71 -4.64 -14.02
N ASP A 72 20.60 -5.37 -13.37
CA ASP A 72 20.93 -6.79 -13.65
C ASP A 72 20.40 -7.77 -12.60
N VAL A 73 19.69 -7.28 -11.58
CA VAL A 73 19.09 -8.10 -10.54
C VAL A 73 17.57 -8.16 -10.72
N GLU A 74 17.01 -9.36 -10.53
CA GLU A 74 15.58 -9.60 -10.58
C GLU A 74 14.83 -8.78 -9.50
N VAL A 75 13.76 -8.11 -9.90
CA VAL A 75 12.92 -7.37 -8.96
C VAL A 75 11.91 -8.31 -8.30
N PRO A 76 11.64 -8.15 -6.98
CA PRO A 76 10.62 -8.96 -6.31
C PRO A 76 9.24 -8.75 -6.93
N ASP A 77 8.42 -9.80 -6.93
CA ASP A 77 6.99 -9.69 -7.25
C ASP A 77 6.21 -9.02 -6.10
N ARG A 78 4.98 -8.59 -6.39
CA ARG A 78 4.14 -7.89 -5.40
C ARG A 78 3.78 -8.72 -4.16
N HIS A 79 3.71 -10.04 -4.26
CA HIS A 79 3.43 -10.93 -3.13
C HIS A 79 4.65 -11.01 -2.21
N THR A 80 5.84 -11.19 -2.79
CA THR A 80 7.11 -11.15 -2.04
C THR A 80 7.29 -9.81 -1.32
N LEU A 81 6.95 -8.68 -1.95
CA LEU A 81 6.96 -7.37 -1.32
C LEU A 81 5.93 -7.26 -0.19
N ALA A 82 4.72 -7.76 -0.42
CA ALA A 82 3.65 -7.72 0.57
C ALA A 82 4.01 -8.53 1.82
N ASP A 83 4.52 -9.75 1.65
CA ASP A 83 4.97 -10.58 2.76
C ASP A 83 6.12 -9.92 3.54
N SER A 84 7.08 -9.33 2.83
CA SER A 84 8.20 -8.61 3.45
C SER A 84 7.72 -7.40 4.27
N ILE A 85 6.78 -6.61 3.75
CA ILE A 85 6.18 -5.47 4.47
C ILE A 85 5.36 -5.96 5.66
N LEU A 86 4.55 -7.00 5.48
CA LEU A 86 3.72 -7.54 6.55
C LEU A 86 4.59 -8.04 7.70
N HIS A 87 5.64 -8.81 7.40
CA HIS A 87 6.60 -9.30 8.38
C HIS A 87 7.30 -8.14 9.11
N HIS A 88 7.70 -7.09 8.38
CA HIS A 88 8.31 -5.91 8.99
C HIS A 88 7.37 -5.13 9.93
N LEU A 89 6.07 -5.14 9.66
CA LEU A 89 5.06 -4.44 10.46
C LEU A 89 4.57 -5.27 11.66
N GLN A 90 4.87 -6.56 11.72
CA GLN A 90 4.52 -7.41 12.85
C GLN A 90 5.43 -7.12 14.05
N PRO A 91 4.88 -7.05 15.28
CA PRO A 91 5.69 -6.86 16.47
C PRO A 91 6.58 -8.08 16.75
N ASP A 92 7.78 -7.84 17.27
CA ASP A 92 8.72 -8.89 17.66
C ASP A 92 8.04 -9.87 18.64
N GLY A 93 8.05 -11.17 18.29
CA GLY A 93 7.44 -12.23 19.09
C GLY A 93 5.97 -12.52 18.78
N ALA A 94 5.35 -11.83 17.80
CA ALA A 94 4.12 -12.33 17.17
C ALA A 94 4.44 -13.61 16.40
N SER A 95 4.44 -14.74 17.11
CA SER A 95 4.65 -16.06 16.52
C SER A 95 3.64 -16.26 15.38
N ALA A 96 4.12 -16.71 14.22
CA ALA A 96 3.33 -17.19 13.09
C ALA A 96 2.53 -18.47 13.41
N ASN A 97 2.12 -18.64 14.67
CA ASN A 97 1.39 -19.79 15.16
C ASN A 97 -0.09 -19.44 15.27
N GLY A 98 -0.88 -20.10 14.43
CA GLY A 98 -2.32 -20.24 14.61
C GLY A 98 -3.13 -19.60 13.50
N ASN A 99 -3.45 -20.39 12.47
CA ASN A 99 -4.60 -20.20 11.59
C ASN A 99 -4.92 -18.74 11.23
N GLN A 100 -4.00 -18.07 10.54
CA GLN A 100 -4.47 -17.07 9.59
C GLN A 100 -5.04 -17.83 8.38
N ALA A 101 -6.26 -18.34 8.52
CA ALA A 101 -7.22 -18.28 7.43
C ALA A 101 -7.45 -16.78 7.18
N SER A 102 -6.43 -16.07 6.68
CA SER A 102 -6.57 -14.69 6.28
C SER A 102 -7.67 -14.71 5.24
N ASN A 103 -8.73 -13.96 5.49
CA ASN A 103 -9.76 -13.73 4.49
C ASN A 103 -9.04 -13.35 3.20
N SER A 104 -9.17 -14.17 2.15
CA SER A 104 -8.46 -14.00 0.88
C SER A 104 -8.65 -12.58 0.32
N ASN A 105 -9.82 -11.99 0.58
CA ASN A 105 -10.13 -10.62 0.19
C ASN A 105 -9.26 -9.59 0.94
N GLN A 106 -8.99 -9.79 2.23
CA GLN A 106 -8.10 -8.90 2.99
C GLN A 106 -6.65 -8.99 2.50
N GLN A 107 -6.19 -10.19 2.16
CA GLN A 107 -4.87 -10.39 1.53
C GLN A 107 -4.80 -9.68 0.17
N ILE A 108 -5.81 -9.84 -0.70
CA ILE A 108 -5.86 -9.19 -2.01
C ILE A 108 -5.88 -7.66 -1.88
N ILE A 109 -6.68 -7.11 -0.94
CA ILE A 109 -6.70 -5.66 -0.68
C ILE A 109 -5.33 -5.17 -0.22
N PHE A 110 -4.64 -5.93 0.64
CA PHE A 110 -3.32 -5.57 1.11
C PHE A 110 -2.28 -5.60 -0.02
N VAL A 111 -2.30 -6.64 -0.86
CA VAL A 111 -1.45 -6.75 -2.05
C VAL A 111 -1.70 -5.58 -3.02
N ALA A 112 -2.95 -5.21 -3.27
CA ALA A 112 -3.28 -4.05 -4.11
C ALA A 112 -2.74 -2.73 -3.52
N ARG A 113 -2.75 -2.58 -2.18
CA ARG A 113 -2.12 -1.42 -1.53
C ARG A 113 -0.61 -1.42 -1.70
N VAL A 114 0.04 -2.58 -1.58
CA VAL A 114 1.49 -2.72 -1.79
C VAL A 114 1.86 -2.39 -3.23
N ALA A 115 1.12 -2.89 -4.21
CA ALA A 115 1.27 -2.53 -5.61
C ALA A 115 1.15 -1.01 -5.83
N HIS A 116 0.10 -0.37 -5.30
CA HIS A 116 -0.02 1.09 -5.37
C HIS A 116 1.18 1.82 -4.76
N MET A 117 1.64 1.39 -3.57
CA MET A 117 2.82 1.98 -2.94
C MET A 117 4.08 1.80 -3.78
N ARG A 118 4.25 0.65 -4.43
CA ARG A 118 5.37 0.37 -5.34
C ARG A 118 5.33 1.31 -6.55
N LEU A 119 4.20 1.37 -7.25
CA LEU A 119 4.02 2.22 -8.44
C LEU A 119 4.28 3.70 -8.12
N GLN A 120 3.71 4.20 -7.03
CA GLN A 120 3.95 5.59 -6.59
C GLN A 120 5.42 5.82 -6.21
N THR A 121 6.03 4.89 -5.49
CA THR A 121 7.45 5.00 -5.07
C THR A 121 8.37 5.06 -6.27
N ILE A 122 8.10 4.25 -7.28
CA ILE A 122 8.90 4.18 -8.51
C ILE A 122 8.72 5.44 -9.35
N ASP A 123 7.49 5.93 -9.53
CA ASP A 123 7.24 7.20 -10.20
C ASP A 123 8.03 8.34 -9.54
N ASN A 124 7.96 8.45 -8.21
CA ASN A 124 8.68 9.45 -7.43
C ASN A 124 10.21 9.38 -7.58
N VAL A 125 10.77 8.18 -7.82
CA VAL A 125 12.22 7.95 -7.96
C VAL A 125 12.69 8.10 -9.40
N MET A 126 11.87 7.71 -10.37
CA MET A 126 12.16 7.75 -11.80
C MET A 126 11.98 9.15 -12.40
N ASN A 127 10.99 9.90 -11.90
CA ASN A 127 10.62 11.22 -12.39
C ASN A 127 10.81 12.30 -11.32
N PRO A 128 12.01 12.48 -10.73
CA PRO A 128 12.20 13.41 -9.64
C PRO A 128 12.06 14.86 -10.10
N THR A 129 10.99 15.53 -9.68
CA THR A 129 10.80 16.97 -9.93
C THR A 129 11.08 17.80 -8.67
N LEU A 130 11.63 19.00 -8.85
CA LEU A 130 11.91 19.92 -7.75
C LEU A 130 10.61 20.31 -7.04
N GLY A 131 10.56 20.11 -5.73
CA GLY A 131 9.38 20.43 -4.92
C GLY A 131 8.24 19.41 -5.03
N GLN A 132 8.46 18.26 -5.65
CA GLN A 132 7.43 17.21 -5.71
C GLN A 132 7.02 16.75 -4.30
N PRO A 133 5.72 16.50 -4.06
CA PRO A 133 5.26 15.87 -2.85
C PRO A 133 5.95 14.51 -2.63
N SER A 134 6.12 14.10 -1.37
CA SER A 134 6.63 12.77 -1.10
C SER A 134 5.64 11.72 -1.56
N GLN A 135 6.12 10.53 -1.95
CA GLN A 135 5.25 9.39 -2.29
C GLN A 135 4.17 9.14 -1.21
N TRP A 136 4.50 9.36 0.07
CA TRP A 136 3.59 9.17 1.18
C TRP A 136 2.45 10.19 1.23
N ASP A 137 2.71 11.41 0.76
CA ASP A 137 1.70 12.46 0.67
C ASP A 137 0.74 12.15 -0.48
N LEU A 138 1.27 11.73 -1.64
CA LEU A 138 0.49 11.30 -2.81
C LEU A 138 -0.39 10.08 -2.48
N ILE A 139 0.17 9.05 -1.83
CA ILE A 139 -0.60 7.91 -1.33
C ILE A 139 -1.70 8.37 -0.36
N SER A 140 -1.38 9.29 0.55
CA SER A 140 -2.35 9.78 1.54
C SER A 140 -3.49 10.57 0.88
N GLU A 141 -3.18 11.35 -0.15
CA GLU A 141 -4.16 12.08 -0.95
C GLU A 141 -5.07 11.12 -1.71
N LYS A 142 -4.51 10.14 -2.41
CA LYS A 142 -5.31 9.15 -3.14
C LYS A 142 -6.22 8.34 -2.23
N ILE A 143 -5.76 7.98 -1.03
CA ILE A 143 -6.61 7.31 -0.03
C ILE A 143 -7.79 8.18 0.41
N LYS A 144 -7.58 9.50 0.60
CA LYS A 144 -8.66 10.44 0.93
C LYS A 144 -9.65 10.58 -0.21
N GLU A 145 -9.17 10.67 -1.44
CA GLU A 145 -10.02 10.70 -2.64
C GLU A 145 -10.85 9.43 -2.74
N LEU A 146 -10.24 8.25 -2.65
CA LEU A 146 -10.95 6.97 -2.71
C LEU A 146 -12.00 6.83 -1.60
N ALA A 147 -11.79 7.45 -0.43
CA ALA A 147 -12.77 7.44 0.65
C ALA A 147 -14.09 8.15 0.27
N THR A 148 -14.08 9.06 -0.71
CA THR A 148 -15.29 9.74 -1.21
C THR A 148 -16.00 8.96 -2.33
N ARG A 149 -15.39 7.87 -2.82
CA ARG A 149 -15.89 7.06 -3.94
C ARG A 149 -16.68 5.82 -3.46
N GLY A 150 -17.56 5.32 -4.34
CA GLY A 150 -18.33 4.09 -4.12
C GLY A 150 -17.48 2.83 -4.06
N ALA A 151 -18.06 1.75 -3.53
CA ALA A 151 -17.35 0.47 -3.37
C ALA A 151 -16.87 -0.12 -4.71
N ASP A 152 -17.71 -0.07 -5.75
CA ASP A 152 -17.35 -0.60 -7.08
C ASP A 152 -16.19 0.19 -7.71
N TYR A 153 -16.19 1.53 -7.60
CA TYR A 153 -15.08 2.35 -8.08
C TYR A 153 -13.78 2.01 -7.36
N ARG A 154 -13.81 1.85 -6.03
CA ARG A 154 -12.62 1.44 -5.26
C ARG A 154 -12.11 0.06 -5.67
N ALA A 155 -13.01 -0.87 -5.96
CA ALA A 155 -12.66 -2.19 -6.47
C ALA A 155 -12.04 -2.10 -7.88
N ALA A 156 -12.65 -1.33 -8.78
CA ALA A 156 -12.14 -1.06 -10.12
C ALA A 156 -10.74 -0.44 -10.09
N TRP A 157 -10.54 0.56 -9.23
CA TRP A 157 -9.24 1.19 -9.03
C TRP A 157 -8.19 0.20 -8.51
N GLY A 158 -8.54 -0.64 -7.53
CA GLY A 158 -7.63 -1.69 -7.03
C GLY A 158 -7.24 -2.68 -8.12
N GLN A 159 -8.18 -3.04 -9.01
CA GLN A 159 -7.91 -3.90 -10.16
C GLN A 159 -7.02 -3.22 -11.22
N ALA A 160 -7.22 -1.92 -11.47
CA ALA A 160 -6.38 -1.16 -12.39
C ALA A 160 -4.93 -1.07 -11.89
N ILE A 161 -4.75 -0.85 -10.58
CA ILE A 161 -3.43 -0.87 -9.92
C ILE A 161 -2.75 -2.21 -10.09
N LEU A 162 -3.45 -3.31 -9.80
CA LEU A 162 -2.88 -4.66 -9.93
C LEU A 162 -2.49 -4.97 -11.39
N SER A 163 -3.31 -4.57 -12.36
CA SER A 163 -2.98 -4.77 -13.77
C SER A 163 -1.78 -3.94 -14.24
N LYS A 164 -1.62 -2.71 -13.74
CA LYS A 164 -0.45 -1.89 -14.04
C LYS A 164 0.82 -2.47 -13.42
N ASP A 165 0.76 -2.87 -12.15
CA ASP A 165 1.88 -3.54 -11.48
C ASP A 165 2.28 -4.84 -12.20
N GLU A 166 1.30 -5.64 -12.64
CA GLU A 166 1.53 -6.83 -13.46
C GLU A 166 2.19 -6.51 -14.80
N ALA A 167 1.67 -5.55 -15.57
CA ALA A 167 2.26 -5.17 -16.86
C ALA A 167 3.74 -4.76 -16.72
N ILE A 168 4.05 -4.01 -15.66
CA ILE A 168 5.38 -3.48 -15.42
C ILE A 168 6.33 -4.55 -14.88
N PHE A 169 5.94 -5.30 -13.83
CA PHE A 169 6.86 -6.15 -13.07
C PHE A 169 6.67 -7.65 -13.27
N ASP A 170 5.51 -8.11 -13.72
CA ASP A 170 5.28 -9.55 -13.84
C ASP A 170 5.95 -10.13 -15.09
N LYS A 171 6.12 -11.45 -15.00
CA LYS A 171 7.05 -12.26 -15.79
C LYS A 171 6.76 -12.18 -17.28
N ILE A 172 7.79 -11.85 -18.07
CA ILE A 172 7.80 -12.23 -19.49
C ILE A 172 8.30 -13.68 -19.55
N LYS A 173 7.48 -14.60 -20.07
CA LYS A 173 7.87 -16.00 -20.34
C LYS A 173 8.37 -16.81 -19.12
N GLY A 174 7.84 -16.53 -17.92
CA GLY A 174 8.11 -17.35 -16.72
C GLY A 174 9.35 -16.98 -15.91
N SER A 175 10.17 -16.03 -16.38
CA SER A 175 11.27 -15.42 -15.64
C SER A 175 10.87 -14.06 -15.06
N THR A 176 11.29 -13.80 -13.83
CA THR A 176 11.19 -12.50 -13.15
C THR A 176 11.98 -11.45 -13.94
N LYS A 177 11.44 -10.24 -14.08
CA LYS A 177 12.13 -9.17 -14.81
C LYS A 177 13.29 -8.62 -13.97
N THR A 178 14.38 -8.23 -14.61
CA THR A 178 15.35 -7.34 -13.95
C THR A 178 14.86 -5.89 -14.00
N PHE A 179 15.37 -5.01 -13.13
CA PHE A 179 14.94 -3.61 -13.21
C PHE A 179 15.40 -2.93 -14.51
N GLY A 180 16.49 -3.37 -15.14
CA GLY A 180 16.90 -2.89 -16.46
C GLY A 180 15.82 -3.13 -17.51
N GLU A 181 15.26 -4.34 -17.56
CA GLU A 181 14.14 -4.68 -18.47
C GLU A 181 12.89 -3.84 -18.18
N VAL A 182 12.58 -3.63 -16.89
CA VAL A 182 11.46 -2.78 -16.46
C VAL A 182 11.67 -1.33 -16.91
N ARG A 183 12.85 -0.78 -16.64
CA ARG A 183 13.21 0.62 -16.88
C ARG A 183 13.20 1.00 -18.36
N HIS A 184 13.41 0.03 -19.25
CA HIS A 184 13.37 0.22 -20.69
C HIS A 184 12.01 -0.12 -21.33
N GLY A 185 11.03 -0.58 -20.56
CA GLY A 185 9.66 -0.82 -21.04
C GLY A 185 8.80 0.45 -21.06
N ASP A 186 7.84 0.53 -21.98
CA ASP A 186 6.97 1.72 -22.13
C ASP A 186 6.05 1.94 -20.91
N ASP A 187 5.62 0.86 -20.24
CA ASP A 187 4.66 0.93 -19.13
C ASP A 187 5.21 1.66 -17.89
N ILE A 188 6.55 1.68 -17.69
CA ILE A 188 7.17 2.35 -16.55
C ILE A 188 7.10 3.88 -16.64
N LEU A 189 6.86 4.43 -17.84
CA LEU A 189 6.74 5.87 -18.08
C LEU A 189 5.44 6.44 -17.49
N THR A 190 4.41 5.59 -17.38
CA THR A 190 3.11 5.92 -16.78
C THR A 190 2.70 4.81 -15.81
N PRO A 191 3.41 4.71 -14.66
CA PRO A 191 3.30 3.54 -13.81
C PRO A 191 1.97 3.48 -13.05
N LEU A 192 1.29 4.62 -12.87
CA LEU A 192 -0.01 4.69 -12.23
C LEU A 192 -1.14 4.62 -13.27
N PRO A 193 -2.25 3.93 -12.96
CA PRO A 193 -3.42 3.91 -13.82
C PRO A 193 -4.07 5.29 -13.89
N ASP A 194 -4.54 5.66 -15.07
CA ASP A 194 -5.35 6.86 -15.26
C ASP A 194 -6.84 6.60 -15.03
N GLU A 195 -7.69 7.62 -15.18
CA GLU A 195 -9.14 7.47 -15.00
C GLU A 195 -9.77 6.56 -16.08
N HIS A 196 -9.18 6.50 -17.27
CA HIS A 196 -9.66 5.63 -18.34
C HIS A 196 -9.44 4.15 -17.98
N ASP A 197 -8.26 3.81 -17.46
CA ASP A 197 -7.94 2.47 -16.94
C ASP A 197 -8.94 2.04 -15.87
N VAL A 198 -9.27 2.94 -14.93
CA VAL A 198 -10.22 2.67 -13.84
C VAL A 198 -11.64 2.49 -14.38
N GLN A 199 -12.08 3.32 -15.32
CA GLN A 199 -13.41 3.23 -15.92
C GLN A 199 -13.59 1.92 -16.69
N LEU A 200 -12.57 1.48 -17.45
CA LEU A 200 -12.59 0.17 -18.13
C LEU A 200 -12.79 -0.99 -17.16
N LYS A 201 -12.18 -0.94 -15.97
CA LYS A 201 -12.39 -1.96 -14.92
C LYS A 201 -13.78 -1.84 -14.31
N LEU A 202 -14.27 -0.63 -14.10
CA LEU A 202 -15.60 -0.37 -13.53
C LEU A 202 -16.71 -0.91 -14.44
N ASP A 203 -16.65 -0.61 -15.74
CA ASP A 203 -17.64 -1.08 -16.71
C ASP A 203 -17.72 -2.60 -16.75
N ARG A 204 -16.56 -3.28 -16.73
CA ARG A 204 -16.50 -4.75 -16.67
C ARG A 204 -17.10 -5.30 -15.37
N LEU A 205 -16.85 -4.66 -14.24
CA LEU A 205 -17.44 -5.06 -12.96
C LEU A 205 -18.96 -4.93 -12.99
N LEU A 206 -19.49 -3.81 -13.46
CA LEU A 206 -20.93 -3.58 -13.55
C LEU A 206 -21.62 -4.56 -14.52
N GLN A 207 -21.00 -4.85 -15.66
CA GLN A 207 -21.49 -5.87 -16.60
C GLN A 207 -21.55 -7.27 -15.95
N SER A 208 -20.52 -7.65 -15.19
CA SER A 208 -20.46 -8.93 -14.50
C SER A 208 -21.53 -9.09 -13.41
N GLN A 209 -21.94 -7.98 -12.80
CA GLN A 209 -23.00 -7.95 -11.79
C GLN A 209 -24.38 -8.01 -12.45
N ALA A 210 -24.59 -7.32 -13.57
CA ALA A 210 -25.85 -7.34 -14.32
C ALA A 210 -26.14 -8.71 -14.98
N GLY A 211 -25.10 -9.49 -15.31
CA GLY A 211 -25.22 -10.81 -15.92
C GLY A 211 -25.52 -11.97 -14.95
N ARG A 212 -25.64 -11.74 -13.63
CA ARG A 212 -26.01 -12.80 -12.67
C ARG A 212 -27.53 -12.99 -12.67
N PRO A 213 -28.07 -14.16 -13.06
CA PRO A 213 -29.51 -14.40 -12.98
C PRO A 213 -29.93 -14.41 -11.50
N CYS A 214 -30.97 -13.64 -11.16
CA CYS A 214 -31.68 -13.85 -9.90
C CYS A 214 -32.19 -15.30 -9.86
N GLY A 215 -31.97 -15.97 -8.72
CA GLY A 215 -32.09 -17.41 -8.57
C GLY A 215 -33.37 -18.01 -9.13
N SER A 216 -33.20 -19.13 -9.86
CA SER A 216 -34.26 -20.04 -10.21
C SER A 216 -34.93 -20.56 -8.94
N SER A 217 -36.14 -20.08 -8.68
CA SER A 217 -37.10 -20.75 -7.81
C SER A 217 -37.53 -22.02 -8.52
N GLY A 218 -36.88 -23.15 -8.22
CA GLY A 218 -37.30 -24.46 -8.71
C GLY A 218 -38.60 -24.88 -8.01
N PRO A 219 -39.64 -25.33 -8.74
CA PRO A 219 -40.85 -25.84 -8.11
C PRO A 219 -40.57 -27.22 -7.50
N SER A 220 -40.97 -27.40 -6.25
CA SER A 220 -41.04 -28.71 -5.61
C SER A 220 -42.17 -29.51 -6.26
N HIS A 221 -41.82 -30.66 -6.84
CA HIS A 221 -42.74 -31.75 -7.15
C HIS A 221 -42.52 -32.87 -6.16
#